data_AF-A0A940AAH0-F1
#
_entry.id   AF-A0A940AAH0-F1
#
_cell.length_a   1.000
_cell.length_b   1.000
_cell.length_c   1.000
_cell.angle_alpha   90.00
_cell.angle_beta   90.00
_cell.angle_gamma   90.00
#
_symmetry.space_group_name_H-M   'P 1'
#
loop_
_entity.id
_entity.type
_entity.pdbx_description
1 polymer ?
#
loop_
_entity_poly.entity_id
_entity_poly.type
_entity_poly.pdbx_seq_one_letter_code
_entity_poly.pdbx_strand_id
1 'polypeptide(L)'
;MIQEFPNGRLWMSDEPLQALAAETSWSQEPVNSVLALVAIVLLIVFIRDYFILWTPITRCLVRPKANVEMEHSVQLARTRNRASIIMALSMLLICDRFHLISSSMPISAGVLAGYVVLRRILSELIPHKRLSQEIRTAVRRTLYTFTIVLAAVMLVTVGLWALLRWDEGAMVWVFLAEAGAVLLLSMVREGEILGATYHPLVSFLYLCALEILPAAGLIAAAVLVD
;
A
#
# COMPACT_ATOMS: atom_id res chain seq x y z
N MET A 1 -4.81 26.15 39.36
CA MET A 1 -3.78 26.09 40.40
C MET A 1 -2.89 27.30 40.18
N ILE A 2 -3.02 28.32 41.03
CA ILE A 2 -2.34 29.62 40.87
C ILE A 2 -0.89 29.40 41.33
N GLN A 3 0.08 29.50 40.42
CA GLN A 3 1.49 29.49 40.80
C GLN A 3 1.81 30.84 41.44
N GLU A 4 2.05 30.83 42.75
CA GLU A 4 2.63 31.96 43.47
C GLU A 4 4.04 32.23 42.91
N PHE A 5 4.37 33.50 42.69
CA PHE A 5 5.66 33.96 42.16
C PHE A 5 6.57 34.36 43.32
N PRO A 6 7.47 33.50 43.82
CA PRO A 6 8.41 33.92 44.84
C PRO A 6 9.47 34.78 44.14
N ASN A 7 9.53 36.06 44.48
CA ASN A 7 10.53 37.06 44.05
C ASN A 7 10.25 37.84 42.74
N GLY A 8 9.02 37.86 42.23
CA GLY A 8 8.64 38.77 41.13
C GLY A 8 9.39 38.54 39.80
N ARG A 9 10.06 37.39 39.66
CA ARG A 9 10.71 36.97 38.41
C ARG A 9 9.80 35.98 37.69
N LEU A 10 9.43 36.35 36.47
CA LEU A 10 8.80 35.44 35.51
C LEU A 10 9.87 34.43 35.07
N TRP A 11 9.75 33.19 35.53
CA TRP A 11 10.51 32.08 34.98
C TRP A 11 9.91 31.77 33.60
N MET A 12 10.39 32.46 32.57
CA MET A 12 10.15 32.01 31.20
C MET A 12 10.94 30.73 30.99
N SER A 13 10.32 29.68 30.47
CA SER A 13 11.04 28.48 30.07
C SER A 13 12.09 28.85 29.03
N ASP A 14 13.34 28.45 29.23
CA ASP A 14 14.43 28.63 28.25
C ASP A 14 14.28 27.72 27.02
N GLU A 15 13.21 26.93 26.95
CA GLU A 15 12.88 26.17 25.75
C GLU A 15 12.52 27.12 24.61
N PRO A 16 13.22 27.05 23.47
CA PRO A 16 12.90 27.91 22.34
C PRO A 16 11.45 27.67 21.95
N LEU A 17 10.71 28.72 21.62
CA LEU A 17 9.32 28.66 21.10
C LEU A 17 9.17 27.69 19.90
N GLN A 18 10.28 27.30 19.27
CA GLN A 18 10.38 26.26 18.24
C GLN A 18 10.18 24.82 18.76
N ALA A 19 10.45 24.53 20.03
CA ALA A 19 10.11 23.26 20.67
C ALA A 19 8.61 23.17 21.00
N LEU A 20 7.95 24.32 21.12
CA LEU A 20 6.50 24.50 21.31
C LEU A 20 5.73 24.71 20.00
N ALA A 21 6.43 24.82 18.85
CA ALA A 21 5.88 24.37 17.58
C ALA A 21 5.80 22.84 17.63
N ALA A 22 4.94 22.37 18.54
CA ALA A 22 4.61 20.99 18.77
C ALA A 22 4.41 20.36 17.40
N GLU A 23 5.09 19.25 17.17
CA GLU A 23 4.82 18.33 16.05
C GLU A 23 3.31 18.34 15.83
N THR A 24 2.87 18.99 14.75
CA THR A 24 1.46 19.03 14.41
C THR A 24 1.08 17.58 14.19
N SER A 25 0.40 17.00 15.18
CA SER A 25 -0.01 15.60 15.13
C SER A 25 -0.65 15.35 13.78
N TRP A 26 -0.34 14.25 13.11
CA TRP A 26 -0.77 13.95 11.74
C TRP A 26 -2.27 14.23 11.46
N SER A 27 -3.13 14.07 12.48
CA SER A 27 -4.56 14.36 12.45
C SER A 27 -4.93 15.86 12.43
N GLN A 28 -4.07 16.74 12.94
CA GLN A 28 -4.28 18.19 12.95
C GLN A 28 -4.07 18.83 11.58
N GLU A 29 -3.42 18.14 10.64
CA GLU A 29 -3.35 18.58 9.26
C GLU A 29 -4.74 18.41 8.59
N PRO A 30 -5.35 19.50 8.10
CA PRO A 30 -6.72 19.45 7.57
C PRO A 30 -6.82 18.56 6.33
N VAL A 31 -5.74 18.47 5.54
CA VAL A 31 -5.69 17.62 4.33
C VAL A 31 -5.83 16.15 4.69
N ASN A 32 -5.05 15.67 5.68
CA ASN A 32 -5.06 14.27 6.10
C ASN A 32 -6.41 13.89 6.73
N SER A 33 -6.98 14.79 7.53
CA SER A 33 -8.33 14.62 8.09
C SER A 33 -9.41 14.51 7.01
N VAL A 34 -9.39 15.38 5.99
CA VAL A 34 -10.35 15.33 4.87
C VAL A 34 -10.17 14.05 4.07
N LEU A 35 -8.93 13.66 3.75
CA LEU A 35 -8.64 12.43 3.00
C LEU A 35 -9.05 11.18 3.78
N ALA A 36 -8.81 11.14 5.09
CA ALA A 36 -9.25 10.06 5.96
C ALA A 36 -10.78 9.96 5.99
N LEU A 37 -11.49 11.08 6.12
CA LEU A 37 -12.95 11.12 6.06
C LEU A 37 -13.46 10.58 4.70
N VAL A 38 -12.86 11.04 3.60
CA VAL A 38 -13.19 10.56 2.26
C VAL A 38 -12.94 9.06 2.14
N ALA A 39 -11.81 8.55 2.63
CA ALA A 39 -11.50 7.13 2.63
C ALA A 39 -12.56 6.32 3.40
N ILE A 40 -12.94 6.76 4.59
CA ILE A 40 -13.99 6.12 5.40
C ILE A 40 -15.33 6.10 4.65
N VAL A 41 -15.75 7.23 4.09
CA VAL A 41 -17.01 7.33 3.31
C VAL A 41 -16.97 6.38 2.11
N LEU A 42 -15.86 6.34 1.37
CA LEU A 42 -15.71 5.42 0.24
C LEU A 42 -15.74 3.95 0.70
N LEU A 43 -15.09 3.59 1.81
CA LEU A 43 -15.15 2.24 2.36
C LEU A 43 -16.58 1.82 2.71
N ILE A 44 -17.37 2.73 3.31
CA ILE A 44 -18.77 2.49 3.64
C ILE A 44 -19.63 2.34 2.38
N VAL A 45 -19.50 3.27 1.43
CA VAL A 45 -20.28 3.26 0.17
C VAL A 45 -20.01 2.00 -0.65
N PHE A 46 -18.75 1.55 -0.70
CA PHE A 46 -18.32 0.39 -1.48
C PHE A 46 -18.22 -0.90 -0.66
N ILE A 47 -18.75 -0.93 0.57
CA ILE A 47 -18.65 -2.10 1.47
C ILE A 47 -19.18 -3.40 0.84
N ARG A 48 -20.29 -3.28 0.10
CA ARG A 48 -20.92 -4.41 -0.61
C ARG A 48 -19.97 -5.01 -1.65
N ASP A 49 -19.22 -4.19 -2.37
CA ASP A 49 -18.30 -4.66 -3.39
C ASP A 49 -17.15 -5.45 -2.76
N TYR A 50 -16.66 -5.03 -1.60
CA TYR A 50 -15.63 -5.78 -0.87
C TYR A 50 -16.14 -7.15 -0.43
N PHE A 51 -17.37 -7.25 0.07
CA PHE A 51 -17.96 -8.55 0.41
C PHE A 51 -18.12 -9.46 -0.82
N ILE A 52 -18.52 -8.91 -1.97
CA ILE A 52 -18.61 -9.67 -3.23
C ILE A 52 -17.23 -10.17 -3.66
N LEU A 53 -16.19 -9.34 -3.51
CA LEU A 53 -14.82 -9.66 -3.90
C LEU A 53 -14.11 -10.61 -2.92
N TRP A 54 -14.57 -10.75 -1.68
CA TRP A 54 -13.91 -11.55 -0.65
C TRP A 54 -13.68 -13.01 -1.08
N THR A 55 -14.70 -13.66 -1.62
CA THR A 55 -14.60 -15.09 -2.01
C THR A 55 -13.67 -15.29 -3.21
N PRO A 56 -13.75 -14.48 -4.29
CA PRO A 56 -12.76 -14.56 -5.37
C PRO A 56 -11.32 -14.26 -4.94
N ILE A 57 -11.11 -13.22 -4.10
CA ILE A 57 -9.77 -12.82 -3.66
C ILE A 57 -9.13 -13.90 -2.80
N THR A 58 -9.87 -14.49 -1.85
CA THR A 58 -9.35 -15.58 -1.01
C THR A 58 -8.95 -16.80 -1.84
N ARG A 59 -9.66 -17.11 -2.92
CA ARG A 59 -9.24 -18.14 -3.88
C ARG A 59 -7.93 -17.79 -4.58
N CYS A 60 -7.72 -16.52 -4.93
CA CYS A 60 -6.48 -16.03 -5.53
C CYS A 60 -5.27 -16.14 -4.60
N LEU A 61 -5.48 -16.08 -3.28
CA LEU A 61 -4.43 -16.29 -2.29
C LEU A 61 -3.94 -17.74 -2.26
N VAL A 62 -4.79 -18.70 -2.58
CA VAL A 62 -4.48 -20.14 -2.49
C VAL A 62 -4.11 -20.74 -3.85
N ARG A 63 -4.81 -20.35 -4.91
CA ARG A 63 -4.69 -20.95 -6.25
C ARG A 63 -4.30 -19.91 -7.29
N PRO A 64 -3.16 -20.05 -7.98
CA PRO A 64 -2.69 -19.07 -8.99
C PRO A 64 -3.66 -18.93 -10.17
N LYS A 65 -4.28 -20.04 -10.60
CA LYS A 65 -5.29 -20.03 -11.68
C LYS A 65 -6.52 -19.17 -11.38
N ALA A 66 -6.84 -18.95 -10.11
CA ALA A 66 -8.00 -18.12 -9.74
C ALA A 66 -7.82 -16.64 -10.17
N ASN A 67 -6.57 -16.14 -10.24
CA ASN A 67 -6.29 -14.80 -10.79
C ASN A 67 -6.63 -14.71 -12.28
N VAL A 68 -6.41 -15.79 -13.04
CA VAL A 68 -6.79 -15.86 -14.46
C VAL A 68 -8.31 -16.00 -14.59
N GLU A 69 -8.92 -16.87 -13.78
CA GLU A 69 -10.37 -17.09 -13.78
C GLU A 69 -11.15 -15.79 -13.47
N MET A 70 -10.61 -14.91 -12.62
CA MET A 70 -11.19 -13.59 -12.34
C MET A 70 -11.27 -12.67 -13.57
N GLU A 71 -10.35 -12.81 -14.53
CA GLU A 71 -10.35 -11.97 -15.75
C GLU A 71 -11.43 -12.37 -16.76
N HIS A 72 -11.99 -13.58 -16.66
CA HIS A 72 -13.10 -14.00 -17.53
C HIS A 72 -14.41 -13.25 -17.22
N SER A 73 -14.57 -12.74 -16.00
CA SER A 73 -15.73 -11.93 -15.63
C SER A 73 -15.39 -10.44 -15.67
N VAL A 74 -15.88 -9.75 -16.70
CA VAL A 74 -15.68 -8.29 -16.87
C VAL A 74 -16.20 -7.51 -15.67
N GLN A 75 -17.34 -7.91 -15.11
CA GLN A 75 -17.91 -7.27 -13.94
C GLN A 75 -16.98 -7.41 -12.73
N LEU A 76 -16.49 -8.62 -12.47
CA LEU A 76 -15.63 -8.88 -11.32
C LEU A 76 -14.28 -8.17 -11.43
N ALA A 77 -13.66 -8.19 -12.61
CA ALA A 77 -12.41 -7.48 -12.88
C ALA A 77 -12.57 -5.96 -12.71
N ARG A 78 -13.70 -5.38 -13.15
CA ARG A 78 -14.00 -3.94 -12.94
C ARG A 78 -14.21 -3.62 -11.46
N THR A 79 -14.98 -4.43 -10.74
CA THR A 79 -15.21 -4.23 -9.31
C THR A 79 -13.89 -4.32 -8.53
N ARG A 80 -13.02 -5.29 -8.84
CA ARG A 80 -11.67 -5.38 -8.25
C ARG A 80 -10.86 -4.12 -8.52
N ASN A 81 -10.79 -3.67 -9.77
CA ASN A 81 -9.97 -2.50 -10.10
C ASN A 81 -10.46 -1.25 -9.36
N ARG A 82 -11.77 -1.03 -9.28
CA ARG A 82 -12.35 0.07 -8.48
C ARG A 82 -12.00 -0.07 -6.99
N ALA A 83 -12.21 -1.26 -6.42
CA ALA A 83 -11.91 -1.56 -5.02
C ALA A 83 -10.43 -1.34 -4.69
N SER A 84 -9.52 -1.73 -5.57
CA SER A 84 -8.07 -1.55 -5.37
C SER A 84 -7.64 -0.09 -5.31
N ILE A 85 -8.28 0.81 -6.08
CA ILE A 85 -7.97 2.24 -6.06
C ILE A 85 -8.41 2.86 -4.72
N ILE A 86 -9.61 2.50 -4.26
CA ILE A 86 -10.14 2.96 -2.97
C ILE A 86 -9.28 2.44 -1.82
N MET A 87 -8.87 1.16 -1.89
CA MET A 87 -8.00 0.54 -0.90
C MET A 87 -6.57 1.10 -0.93
N ALA A 88 -6.06 1.46 -2.11
CA ALA A 88 -4.77 2.12 -2.23
C ALA A 88 -4.75 3.47 -1.52
N LEU A 89 -5.85 4.25 -1.56
CA LEU A 89 -5.96 5.49 -0.79
C LEU A 89 -5.84 5.22 0.73
N SER A 90 -6.53 4.18 1.22
CA SER A 90 -6.47 3.81 2.63
C SER A 90 -5.05 3.38 3.04
N MET A 91 -4.39 2.58 2.20
CA MET A 91 -3.00 2.18 2.40
C MET A 91 -2.05 3.39 2.42
N LEU A 92 -2.22 4.36 1.52
CA LEU A 92 -1.39 5.57 1.47
C LEU A 92 -1.51 6.41 2.75
N LEU A 93 -2.72 6.54 3.31
CA LEU A 93 -2.92 7.26 4.57
C LEU A 93 -2.26 6.55 5.75
N ILE A 94 -2.24 5.22 5.76
CA ILE A 94 -1.52 4.43 6.77
C ILE A 94 -0.01 4.63 6.61
N CYS A 95 0.51 4.54 5.37
CA CYS A 95 1.92 4.79 5.10
C CYS A 95 2.37 6.18 5.54
N ASP A 96 1.52 7.19 5.33
CA ASP A 96 1.79 8.57 5.73
C ASP A 96 1.75 8.75 7.26
N ARG A 97 0.73 8.19 7.95
CA ARG A 97 0.60 8.27 9.42
C ARG A 97 1.77 7.63 10.18
N PHE A 98 2.36 6.58 9.62
CA PHE A 98 3.48 5.86 10.23
C PHE A 98 4.82 6.16 9.55
N HIS A 99 4.88 7.15 8.66
CA HIS A 99 6.08 7.57 7.94
C HIS A 99 6.86 6.40 7.29
N LEU A 100 6.14 5.45 6.69
CA LEU A 100 6.73 4.22 6.14
C LEU A 100 7.61 4.45 4.91
N ILE A 101 7.33 5.51 4.14
CA ILE A 101 8.02 5.82 2.88
C ILE A 101 8.66 7.20 2.93
N SER A 102 7.88 8.22 3.29
CA SER A 102 8.32 9.62 3.39
C SER A 102 7.40 10.36 4.37
N SER A 103 7.78 11.57 4.74
CA SER A 103 7.05 12.46 5.66
C SER A 103 5.79 13.08 5.05
N SER A 104 5.50 12.85 3.76
CA SER A 104 4.30 13.41 3.11
C SER A 104 3.56 12.46 2.17
N MET A 105 2.23 12.54 2.23
CA MET A 105 1.29 11.78 1.40
C MET A 105 1.52 11.95 -0.11
N PRO A 106 1.79 13.16 -0.66
CA PRO A 106 2.02 13.34 -2.09
C PRO A 106 3.25 12.57 -2.59
N ILE A 107 4.32 12.49 -1.79
CA ILE A 107 5.52 11.73 -2.14
C ILE A 107 5.20 10.24 -2.14
N SER A 108 4.53 9.74 -1.10
CA SER A 108 4.09 8.34 -1.01
C SER A 108 3.17 7.94 -2.17
N ALA A 109 2.23 8.80 -2.55
CA ALA A 109 1.36 8.61 -3.70
C ALA A 109 2.15 8.64 -5.03
N GLY A 110 3.13 9.54 -5.14
CA GLY A 110 4.05 9.64 -6.27
C GLY A 110 4.91 8.39 -6.45
N VAL A 111 5.43 7.82 -5.36
CA VAL A 111 6.20 6.56 -5.37
C VAL A 111 5.33 5.40 -5.84
N LEU A 112 4.11 5.27 -5.29
CA LEU A 112 3.17 4.22 -5.71
C LEU A 112 2.75 4.37 -7.18
N ALA A 113 2.45 5.59 -7.62
CA ALA A 113 2.09 5.88 -9.01
C ALA A 113 3.27 5.61 -9.96
N GLY A 114 4.48 6.05 -9.57
CA GLY A 114 5.72 5.77 -10.27
C GLY A 114 5.98 4.28 -10.42
N TYR A 115 5.71 3.49 -9.37
CA TYR A 115 5.82 2.04 -9.40
C TYR A 115 4.92 1.43 -10.45
N VAL A 116 3.64 1.79 -10.42
CA VAL A 116 2.64 1.27 -11.37
C VAL A 116 2.99 1.67 -12.81
N VAL A 117 3.44 2.91 -13.04
CA VAL A 117 3.82 3.41 -14.36
C VAL A 117 5.08 2.69 -14.87
N LEU A 118 6.12 2.60 -14.06
CA LEU A 118 7.38 1.96 -14.46
C LEU A 118 7.17 0.46 -14.72
N ARG A 119 6.43 -0.22 -13.85
CA ARG A 119 6.01 -1.61 -14.05
C ARG A 119 5.23 -1.77 -15.36
N ARG A 120 4.32 -0.86 -15.66
CA ARG A 120 3.56 -0.88 -16.93
C ARG A 120 4.47 -0.71 -18.15
N ILE A 121 5.39 0.25 -18.12
CA ILE A 121 6.37 0.48 -19.19
C ILE A 121 7.24 -0.77 -19.41
N LEU A 122 7.81 -1.32 -18.34
CA LEU A 122 8.65 -2.53 -18.40
C LEU A 122 7.86 -3.73 -18.93
N SER A 123 6.58 -3.85 -18.58
CA SER A 123 5.71 -4.93 -19.07
C SER A 123 5.35 -4.82 -20.56
N GLU A 124 5.49 -3.63 -21.17
CA GLU A 124 5.37 -3.45 -22.62
C GLU A 124 6.71 -3.63 -23.33
N LEU A 125 7.81 -3.18 -22.72
CA LEU A 125 9.17 -3.34 -23.25
C LEU A 125 9.63 -4.81 -23.29
N ILE A 126 9.12 -5.64 -22.39
CA ILE A 126 9.44 -7.08 -22.31
C ILE A 126 8.23 -7.89 -22.82
N PRO A 127 8.02 -7.99 -24.15
CA PRO A 127 6.82 -8.60 -24.71
C PRO A 127 6.75 -10.10 -24.48
N HIS A 128 5.54 -10.58 -24.17
CA HIS A 128 5.24 -11.98 -23.94
C HIS A 128 4.71 -12.64 -25.21
N LYS A 129 5.61 -13.11 -26.09
CA LYS A 129 5.21 -13.70 -27.38
C LYS A 129 4.45 -15.04 -27.26
N ARG A 130 4.52 -15.74 -26.12
CA ARG A 130 3.93 -17.08 -25.93
C ARG A 130 2.73 -17.12 -24.98
N LEU A 131 2.37 -16.01 -24.34
CA LEU A 131 1.25 -15.99 -23.41
C LEU A 131 -0.03 -15.54 -24.10
N SER A 132 -1.14 -16.17 -23.72
CA SER A 132 -2.45 -15.67 -24.09
C SER A 132 -2.66 -14.28 -23.48
N GLN A 133 -3.47 -13.46 -24.15
CA GLN A 133 -3.80 -12.11 -23.69
C GLN A 133 -4.41 -12.12 -22.28
N GLU A 134 -5.17 -13.17 -21.95
CA GLU A 134 -5.79 -13.36 -20.63
C GLU A 134 -4.74 -13.54 -19.53
N ILE A 135 -3.77 -14.43 -19.72
CA ILE A 135 -2.71 -14.67 -18.73
C ILE A 135 -1.85 -13.42 -18.57
N ARG A 136 -1.52 -12.73 -19.67
CA ARG A 136 -0.78 -11.46 -19.63
C ARG A 136 -1.55 -10.40 -18.82
N THR A 137 -2.86 -10.33 -18.97
CA THR A 137 -3.71 -9.40 -18.23
C THR A 137 -3.80 -9.78 -16.75
N ALA A 138 -3.94 -11.07 -16.45
CA ALA A 138 -3.98 -11.57 -15.08
C ALA A 138 -2.70 -11.26 -14.32
N VAL A 139 -1.52 -11.52 -14.91
CA VAL A 139 -0.22 -11.18 -14.28
C VAL A 139 -0.14 -9.69 -13.98
N ARG A 140 -0.47 -8.82 -14.96
CA ARG A 140 -0.44 -7.36 -14.76
C ARG A 140 -1.42 -6.87 -13.69
N ARG A 141 -2.58 -7.52 -13.57
CA ARG A 141 -3.63 -7.13 -12.63
C ARG A 141 -3.54 -7.86 -11.29
N THR A 142 -2.57 -8.75 -11.11
CA THR A 142 -2.35 -9.48 -9.85
C THR A 142 -2.05 -8.51 -8.72
N LEU A 143 -1.28 -7.44 -8.98
CA LEU A 143 -1.02 -6.37 -8.03
C LEU A 143 -2.30 -5.79 -7.41
N TYR A 144 -3.34 -5.56 -8.21
CA TYR A 144 -4.59 -4.94 -7.78
C TYR A 144 -5.30 -5.82 -6.73
N THR A 145 -5.26 -7.13 -6.92
CA THR A 145 -5.79 -8.11 -5.96
C THR A 145 -5.02 -8.02 -4.64
N PHE A 146 -3.70 -8.02 -4.70
CA PHE A 146 -2.85 -8.00 -3.52
C PHE A 146 -2.81 -6.64 -2.81
N THR A 147 -3.04 -5.53 -3.51
CA THR A 147 -3.27 -4.21 -2.89
C THR A 147 -4.52 -4.23 -2.01
N ILE A 148 -5.62 -4.86 -2.45
CA ILE A 148 -6.83 -4.98 -1.63
C ILE A 148 -6.53 -5.81 -0.38
N VAL A 149 -5.80 -6.92 -0.53
CA VAL A 149 -5.41 -7.79 0.58
C VAL A 149 -4.53 -7.03 1.58
N LEU A 150 -3.50 -6.33 1.11
CA LEU A 150 -2.60 -5.56 1.96
C LEU A 150 -3.36 -4.47 2.73
N ALA A 151 -4.17 -3.67 2.04
CA ALA A 151 -4.94 -2.63 2.69
C ALA A 151 -5.92 -3.19 3.72
N ALA A 152 -6.58 -4.31 3.43
CA ALA A 152 -7.48 -4.96 4.39
C ALA A 152 -6.74 -5.44 5.64
N VAL A 153 -5.56 -6.06 5.48
CA VAL A 153 -4.72 -6.49 6.61
C VAL A 153 -4.26 -5.28 7.42
N MET A 154 -3.70 -4.25 6.77
CA MET A 154 -3.23 -3.03 7.44
C MET A 154 -4.37 -2.33 8.21
N LEU A 155 -5.58 -2.26 7.65
CA LEU A 155 -6.74 -1.68 8.33
C LEU A 155 -7.13 -2.47 9.59
N VAL A 156 -7.07 -3.80 9.54
CA VAL A 156 -7.30 -4.66 10.72
C VAL A 156 -6.21 -4.39 11.76
N THR A 157 -4.96 -4.29 11.35
CA THR A 157 -3.81 -4.03 12.24
C THR A 157 -3.89 -2.66 12.89
N VAL A 158 -4.31 -1.61 12.16
CA VAL A 158 -4.63 -0.28 12.73
C VAL A 158 -5.76 -0.38 13.76
N GLY A 159 -6.82 -1.14 13.46
CA GLY A 159 -7.92 -1.36 14.39
C GLY A 159 -7.47 -2.06 15.68
N LEU A 160 -6.62 -3.08 15.57
CA LEU A 160 -6.04 -3.78 16.72
C LEU A 160 -5.10 -2.87 17.53
N TRP A 161 -4.28 -2.08 16.85
CA TRP A 161 -3.41 -1.10 17.49
C TRP A 161 -4.21 -0.08 18.32
N ALA A 162 -5.32 0.44 17.76
CA ALA A 162 -6.19 1.37 18.47
C ALA A 162 -6.80 0.77 19.76
N LEU A 163 -7.04 -0.54 19.79
CA LEU A 163 -7.57 -1.25 20.95
C LEU A 163 -6.50 -1.61 21.98
N LEU A 164 -5.34 -2.08 21.52
CA LEU A 164 -4.27 -2.63 22.36
C LEU A 164 -3.23 -1.59 22.80
N ARG A 165 -3.22 -0.41 22.17
CA ARG A 165 -2.30 0.72 22.42
C ARG A 165 -0.83 0.29 22.41
N TRP A 166 -0.44 -0.47 21.38
CA TRP A 166 0.96 -0.83 21.18
C TRP A 166 1.82 0.39 20.84
N ASP A 167 3.12 0.26 21.08
CA ASP A 167 4.12 1.27 20.73
C ASP A 167 4.12 1.57 19.23
N GLU A 168 4.23 2.85 18.87
CA GLU A 168 4.20 3.29 17.46
C GLU A 168 5.43 2.78 16.69
N GLY A 169 6.59 2.67 17.35
CA GLY A 169 7.81 2.13 16.76
C GLY A 169 7.68 0.65 16.36
N ALA A 170 6.98 -0.14 17.17
CA ALA A 170 6.67 -1.54 16.83
C ALA A 170 5.74 -1.65 15.61
N MET A 171 4.80 -0.73 15.46
CA MET A 171 3.82 -0.74 14.36
C MET A 171 4.47 -0.53 12.99
N VAL A 172 5.51 0.29 12.91
CA VAL A 172 6.30 0.47 11.67
C VAL A 172 6.83 -0.86 11.17
N TRP A 173 7.44 -1.66 12.05
CA TRP A 173 7.96 -2.98 11.68
C TRP A 173 6.87 -3.96 11.30
N VAL A 174 5.70 -3.90 11.96
CA VAL A 174 4.54 -4.73 11.60
C VAL A 174 4.05 -4.39 10.19
N PHE A 175 3.86 -3.11 9.87
CA PHE A 175 3.40 -2.71 8.53
C PHE A 175 4.41 -3.03 7.43
N LEU A 176 5.71 -2.87 7.70
CA LEU A 176 6.77 -3.29 6.78
C LEU A 176 6.76 -4.81 6.55
N ALA A 177 6.56 -5.59 7.62
CA ALA A 177 6.45 -7.04 7.52
C ALA A 177 5.20 -7.47 6.74
N GLU A 178 4.06 -6.82 6.95
CA GLU A 178 2.82 -7.05 6.20
C GLU A 178 3.00 -6.72 4.71
N ALA A 179 3.55 -5.55 4.40
CA ALA A 179 3.82 -5.13 3.02
C ALA A 179 4.79 -6.09 2.33
N GLY A 180 5.89 -6.46 3.00
CA GLY A 180 6.86 -7.44 2.50
C GLY A 180 6.24 -8.82 2.28
N ALA A 181 5.45 -9.33 3.22
CA ALA A 181 4.80 -10.63 3.12
C ALA A 181 3.79 -10.67 1.95
N VAL A 182 2.95 -9.64 1.81
CA VAL A 182 1.97 -9.58 0.72
C VAL A 182 2.65 -9.38 -0.64
N LEU A 183 3.71 -8.57 -0.71
CA LEU A 183 4.49 -8.40 -1.93
C LEU A 183 5.17 -9.71 -2.34
N LEU A 184 5.83 -10.41 -1.41
CA LEU A 184 6.41 -11.73 -1.67
C LEU A 184 5.36 -12.73 -2.14
N LEU A 185 4.19 -12.76 -1.51
CA LEU A 185 3.10 -13.63 -1.92
C LEU A 185 2.63 -13.29 -3.35
N SER A 186 2.51 -12.01 -3.70
CA SER A 186 2.17 -11.59 -5.06
C SER A 186 3.22 -12.05 -6.08
N MET A 187 4.51 -11.92 -5.78
CA MET A 187 5.60 -12.38 -6.63
C MET A 187 5.56 -13.90 -6.83
N VAL A 188 5.32 -14.67 -5.75
CA VAL A 188 5.17 -16.13 -5.84
C VAL A 188 3.98 -16.49 -6.74
N ARG A 189 2.83 -15.83 -6.57
CA ARG A 189 1.65 -16.11 -7.41
C ARG A 189 1.87 -15.74 -8.87
N GLU A 190 2.51 -14.62 -9.16
CA GLU A 190 2.89 -14.25 -10.53
C GLU A 190 3.88 -15.27 -11.12
N GLY A 191 4.86 -15.72 -10.33
CA GLY A 191 5.81 -16.76 -10.70
C GLY A 191 5.15 -18.11 -11.02
N GLU A 192 4.18 -18.54 -10.24
CA GLU A 192 3.41 -19.75 -10.49
C GLU A 192 2.57 -19.66 -11.77
N ILE A 193 1.95 -18.50 -12.04
CA ILE A 193 1.19 -18.26 -13.27
C ILE A 193 2.11 -18.34 -14.50
N LEU A 194 3.29 -17.72 -14.42
CA LEU A 194 4.27 -17.71 -15.51
C LEU A 194 4.94 -19.07 -15.69
N GLY A 195 5.27 -19.76 -14.59
CA GLY A 195 5.89 -21.09 -14.56
C GLY A 195 5.02 -22.19 -15.17
N ALA A 196 3.71 -21.96 -15.32
CA ALA A 196 2.83 -22.85 -16.08
C ALA A 196 3.12 -22.84 -17.59
N THR A 197 3.80 -21.81 -18.11
CA THR A 197 4.08 -21.64 -19.56
C THR A 197 5.57 -21.56 -19.88
N TYR A 198 6.38 -20.97 -18.99
CA TYR A 198 7.81 -20.75 -19.18
C TYR A 198 8.67 -21.57 -18.22
N HIS A 199 9.95 -21.74 -18.58
CA HIS A 199 10.94 -22.34 -17.68
C HIS A 199 11.12 -21.46 -16.43
N PRO A 200 11.29 -22.05 -15.22
CA PRO A 200 11.35 -21.31 -13.95
C PRO A 200 12.38 -20.17 -13.93
N LEU A 201 13.54 -20.37 -14.57
CA LEU A 201 14.58 -19.33 -14.66
C LEU A 201 14.10 -18.08 -15.43
N VAL A 202 13.33 -18.25 -16.49
CA VAL A 202 12.80 -17.13 -17.29
C VAL A 202 11.72 -16.40 -16.49
N SER A 203 10.84 -17.14 -15.82
CA SER A 203 9.83 -16.56 -14.92
C SER A 203 10.47 -15.76 -13.79
N PHE A 204 11.56 -16.27 -13.20
CA PHE A 204 12.31 -15.57 -12.16
C PHE A 204 12.95 -14.27 -12.69
N LEU A 205 13.68 -14.34 -13.81
CA LEU A 205 14.31 -13.16 -14.42
C LEU A 205 13.28 -12.07 -14.74
N TYR A 206 12.08 -12.50 -15.16
CA TYR A 206 10.98 -11.59 -15.45
C TYR A 206 10.40 -10.93 -14.19
N LEU A 207 10.19 -11.70 -13.11
CA LEU A 207 9.78 -11.13 -11.82
C LEU A 207 10.81 -10.12 -11.30
N CYS A 208 12.10 -10.41 -11.45
CA CYS A 208 13.16 -9.46 -11.09
C CYS A 208 13.04 -8.17 -11.91
N ALA A 209 12.81 -8.28 -13.22
CA ALA A 209 12.67 -7.12 -14.09
C ALA A 209 11.41 -6.30 -13.79
N LEU A 210 10.29 -6.95 -13.44
CA LEU A 210 8.99 -6.28 -13.27
C LEU A 210 8.68 -5.80 -11.85
N GLU A 211 9.18 -6.47 -10.81
CA GLU A 211 8.87 -6.11 -9.43
C GLU A 211 10.09 -5.52 -8.74
N ILE A 212 11.24 -6.22 -8.80
CA ILE A 212 12.44 -5.84 -8.04
C ILE A 212 13.09 -4.58 -8.63
N LEU A 213 13.28 -4.53 -9.95
CA LEU A 213 13.91 -3.39 -10.60
C LEU A 213 13.14 -2.06 -10.39
N PRO A 214 11.82 -1.98 -10.62
CA PRO A 214 11.07 -0.75 -10.34
C PRO A 214 11.00 -0.41 -8.86
N ALA A 215 10.87 -1.40 -7.96
CA ALA A 215 10.90 -1.16 -6.53
C ALA A 215 12.25 -0.57 -6.08
N ALA A 216 13.36 -1.19 -6.48
CA ALA A 216 14.70 -0.71 -6.16
C ALA A 216 14.98 0.69 -6.74
N GLY A 217 14.57 0.93 -7.99
CA GLY A 217 14.73 2.24 -8.64
C GLY A 217 13.95 3.35 -7.92
N LEU A 218 12.74 3.06 -7.44
CA LEU A 218 11.93 4.04 -6.72
C LEU A 218 12.38 4.26 -5.28
N ILE A 219 12.82 3.22 -4.59
CA ILE A 219 13.41 3.37 -3.26
C ILE A 219 14.68 4.22 -3.36
N ALA A 220 15.55 3.93 -4.34
CA ALA A 220 16.75 4.75 -4.57
C ALA A 220 16.38 6.20 -4.90
N ALA A 221 15.34 6.43 -5.71
CA ALA A 221 14.88 7.78 -6.02
C ALA A 221 14.29 8.50 -4.79
N ALA A 222 13.51 7.81 -3.95
CA ALA A 222 12.95 8.39 -2.74
C ALA A 222 14.04 8.78 -1.74
N VAL A 223 15.01 7.90 -1.51
CA VAL A 223 16.16 8.15 -0.61
C VAL A 223 17.07 9.28 -1.11
N LEU A 224 17.11 9.55 -2.42
CA LEU A 224 17.89 10.65 -2.97
C LEU A 224 17.16 12.01 -2.91
N VAL A 225 15.84 11.99 -2.72
CA VAL A 225 14.99 13.20 -2.69
C VAL A 225 14.71 13.67 -1.26
N ASP A 226 14.65 12.74 -0.30
CA ASP A 226 14.67 13.03 1.15
C ASP A 226 16.07 13.46 1.62
#